data_AF-A0A2E2U723-F1
#
_entry.id   AF-A0A2E2U723-F1
#
_cell.length_a   1.000
_cell.length_b   1.000
_cell.length_c   1.000
_cell.angle_alpha   90.00
_cell.angle_beta   90.00
_cell.angle_gamma   90.00
#
_symmetry.space_group_name_H-M   'P 1'
#
loop_
_entity.id
_entity.type
_entity.pdbx_description
1 polymer ?
#
loop_
_entity_poly.entity_id
_entity_poly.type
_entity_poly.pdbx_seq_one_letter_code
_entity_poly.pdbx_strand_id
1 'polypeptide(L)'
;MTKTPLLKAFVLLTVLVSFVSCGSQAPMVKNVKVSTSQQDNDVLVSLSADLSIGNVQLPFTSLPIILPKVGKQIGQLTLQSSADGANQLVLDVNVSEAANLELASVQLPNGSMLPIIGDNSVLVIPAGKVQIYLSLLDGAQAIGVAVPIKTFDAIGSKVGTTALMPIFNNNNILGAAGVYTSAEAGKNGFALVADLSGVINVSIPNIFARQAQSSLDYSSPEPSRRQERKINSMLYRMHKKKQMLELN
;
A
#
# COMPACT_ATOMS: atom_id res chain seq x y z
N MET A 1 -24.39 54.11 -30.06
CA MET A 1 -23.62 53.85 -28.81
C MET A 1 -24.10 52.54 -28.19
N THR A 2 -23.40 51.44 -28.45
CA THR A 2 -23.80 50.08 -28.02
C THR A 2 -22.96 49.63 -26.82
N LYS A 3 -23.53 49.77 -25.61
CA LYS A 3 -22.93 49.30 -24.34
C LYS A 3 -23.33 47.84 -24.08
N THR A 4 -22.62 46.86 -24.64
CA THR A 4 -22.87 45.42 -24.35
C THR A 4 -21.63 44.49 -24.20
N PRO A 5 -20.36 44.93 -24.09
CA PRO A 5 -19.25 43.98 -23.97
C PRO A 5 -19.11 43.37 -22.55
N LEU A 6 -19.52 44.10 -21.50
CA LEU A 6 -19.28 43.69 -20.11
C LEU A 6 -20.15 42.51 -19.66
N LEU A 7 -21.41 42.46 -20.11
CA LEU A 7 -22.34 41.40 -19.73
C LEU A 7 -21.96 40.05 -20.36
N LYS A 8 -21.41 40.07 -21.59
CA LYS A 8 -20.94 38.87 -22.29
C LYS A 8 -19.69 38.27 -21.65
N ALA A 9 -18.79 39.11 -21.14
CA ALA A 9 -17.60 38.65 -20.43
C ALA A 9 -17.94 37.96 -19.10
N PHE A 10 -18.97 38.44 -18.38
CA PHE A 10 -19.39 37.86 -17.11
C PHE A 10 -20.05 36.48 -17.26
N VAL A 11 -20.83 36.27 -18.34
CA VAL A 11 -21.45 34.97 -18.66
C VAL A 11 -20.41 33.94 -19.08
N LEU A 12 -19.35 34.34 -19.80
CA LEU A 12 -18.27 33.44 -20.19
C LEU A 12 -17.44 32.97 -18.98
N LEU A 13 -17.23 33.84 -17.99
CA LEU A 13 -16.46 33.54 -16.79
C LEU A 13 -17.19 32.54 -15.85
N THR A 14 -18.52 32.61 -15.76
CA THR A 14 -19.33 31.71 -14.92
C THR A 14 -19.42 30.29 -15.50
N VAL A 15 -19.33 30.13 -16.82
CA VAL A 15 -19.27 28.83 -17.49
C VAL A 15 -17.92 28.14 -17.29
N LEU A 16 -16.82 28.89 -17.12
CA LEU A 16 -15.49 28.32 -16.92
C LEU A 16 -15.27 27.78 -15.50
N VAL A 17 -15.92 28.37 -14.48
CA VAL A 17 -15.81 27.90 -13.08
C VAL A 17 -16.58 26.60 -12.84
N SER A 18 -17.57 26.28 -13.67
CA SER A 18 -18.39 25.06 -13.54
C SER A 18 -17.68 23.79 -14.04
N PHE A 19 -16.53 23.91 -14.70
CA PHE A 19 -15.74 22.75 -15.17
C PHE A 19 -14.54 22.40 -14.27
N VAL A 20 -14.31 23.12 -13.16
CA VAL A 20 -13.30 22.73 -12.17
C VAL A 20 -13.90 21.69 -11.22
N SER A 21 -14.27 20.52 -11.77
CA SER A 21 -14.50 19.33 -10.95
C SER A 21 -13.13 18.78 -10.56
N CYS A 22 -12.61 19.27 -9.43
CA CYS A 22 -11.43 18.71 -8.79
C CYS A 22 -11.82 17.36 -8.16
N GLY A 23 -12.05 16.35 -9.00
CA GLY A 23 -12.28 14.97 -8.58
C GLY A 23 -10.97 14.32 -8.18
N SER A 24 -10.28 14.86 -7.16
CA SER A 24 -9.08 14.22 -6.62
C SER A 24 -9.48 12.92 -5.94
N GLN A 25 -8.87 11.81 -6.38
CA GLN A 25 -9.05 10.50 -5.75
C GLN A 25 -8.64 10.59 -4.28
N ALA A 26 -9.55 10.28 -3.36
CA ALA A 26 -9.22 10.27 -1.94
C ALA A 26 -8.17 9.17 -1.68
N PRO A 27 -7.09 9.46 -0.94
CA PRO A 27 -6.06 8.48 -0.65
C PRO A 27 -6.66 7.32 0.15
N MET A 28 -6.26 6.09 -0.18
CA MET A 28 -6.75 4.87 0.51
C MET A 28 -6.13 4.71 1.91
N VAL A 29 -5.28 5.64 2.32
CA VAL A 29 -4.62 5.71 3.62
C VAL A 29 -4.76 7.12 4.17
N LYS A 30 -5.25 7.24 5.40
CA LYS A 30 -5.45 8.51 6.10
C LYS A 30 -4.20 8.95 6.87
N ASN A 31 -3.48 7.99 7.43
CA ASN A 31 -2.35 8.23 8.30
C ASN A 31 -1.38 7.06 8.17
N VAL A 32 -0.08 7.36 8.15
CA VAL A 32 0.97 6.37 8.28
C VAL A 32 1.95 6.85 9.33
N LYS A 33 2.32 5.94 10.21
CA LYS A 33 3.36 6.14 11.20
C LYS A 33 4.37 5.02 11.03
N VAL A 34 5.63 5.41 10.94
CA VAL A 34 6.75 4.49 11.04
C VAL A 34 7.55 4.89 12.26
N SER A 35 7.90 3.92 13.08
CA SER A 35 8.87 4.11 14.15
C SER A 35 9.88 2.99 14.14
N THR A 36 11.11 3.33 14.46
CA THR A 36 12.18 2.36 14.66
C THR A 36 12.69 2.40 16.07
N SER A 37 12.94 1.23 16.63
CA SER A 37 13.61 1.08 17.92
C SER A 37 14.83 0.18 17.75
N GLN A 38 15.91 0.50 18.45
CA GLN A 38 17.05 -0.40 18.61
C GLN A 38 16.93 -1.06 19.97
N GLN A 39 16.87 -2.39 20.01
CA GLN A 39 16.82 -3.16 21.24
C GLN A 39 17.78 -4.35 21.10
N ASP A 40 18.69 -4.53 22.05
CA ASP A 40 19.60 -5.69 22.08
C ASP A 40 20.41 -5.89 20.78
N ASN A 41 20.85 -4.78 20.15
CA ASN A 41 21.48 -4.71 18.81
C ASN A 41 20.59 -5.08 17.61
N ASP A 42 19.31 -5.34 17.85
CA ASP A 42 18.33 -5.54 16.79
C ASP A 42 17.60 -4.25 16.43
N VAL A 43 17.23 -4.14 15.16
CA VAL A 43 16.42 -3.04 14.65
C VAL A 43 14.98 -3.53 14.49
N LEU A 44 14.09 -2.94 15.28
CA LEU A 44 12.66 -3.18 15.20
C LEU A 44 12.01 -2.04 14.42
N VAL A 45 11.23 -2.40 13.41
CA VAL A 45 10.43 -1.47 12.61
C VAL A 45 8.96 -1.72 12.92
N SER A 46 8.26 -0.65 13.31
CA SER A 46 6.81 -0.64 13.45
C SER A 46 6.22 0.28 12.39
N LEU A 47 5.30 -0.25 11.59
CA LEU A 47 4.51 0.46 10.59
C LEU A 47 3.04 0.38 11.01
N SER A 48 2.41 1.53 11.25
CA SER A 48 0.97 1.63 11.50
C SER A 48 0.32 2.47 10.42
N ALA A 49 -0.76 1.97 9.83
CA ALA A 49 -1.52 2.66 8.80
C ALA A 49 -3.03 2.64 9.08
N ASP A 50 -3.63 3.82 9.04
CA ASP A 50 -5.09 4.02 9.11
C ASP A 50 -5.65 3.96 7.69
N LEU A 51 -6.35 2.89 7.34
CA LEU A 51 -6.85 2.65 6.00
C LEU A 51 -8.20 3.36 5.77
N SER A 52 -8.27 4.16 4.70
CA SER A 52 -9.49 4.83 4.23
C SER A 52 -10.19 4.02 3.14
N ILE A 53 -10.57 2.79 3.47
CA ILE A 53 -11.29 1.88 2.55
C ILE A 53 -12.83 2.02 2.63
N GLY A 54 -13.31 3.14 3.18
CA GLY A 54 -14.74 3.38 3.42
C GLY A 54 -15.26 2.62 4.64
N ASN A 55 -16.57 2.36 4.69
CA ASN A 55 -17.25 1.65 5.79
C ASN A 55 -17.07 0.13 5.71
N VAL A 56 -16.10 -0.34 4.93
CA VAL A 56 -15.69 -1.74 4.89
C VAL A 56 -14.93 -2.06 6.16
N GLN A 57 -15.09 -3.25 6.73
CA GLN A 57 -14.43 -3.64 7.98
C GLN A 57 -13.35 -4.69 7.72
N LEU A 58 -12.12 -4.44 8.15
CA LEU A 58 -11.09 -5.45 8.28
C LEU A 58 -11.49 -6.50 9.34
N PRO A 59 -11.12 -7.78 9.13
CA PRO A 59 -11.24 -8.78 10.16
C PRO A 59 -10.27 -8.47 11.30
N PHE A 60 -10.68 -8.76 12.54
CA PHE A 60 -9.78 -8.71 13.68
C PHE A 60 -8.87 -9.94 13.63
N THR A 61 -7.62 -9.76 13.22
CA THR A 61 -6.64 -10.84 13.14
C THR A 61 -5.27 -10.40 13.57
N SER A 62 -4.48 -11.35 14.03
CA SER A 62 -3.08 -11.16 14.34
C SER A 62 -2.28 -12.36 13.83
N LEU A 63 -1.38 -12.09 12.90
CA LEU A 63 -0.59 -13.09 12.18
C LEU A 63 0.87 -12.99 12.62
N PRO A 64 1.44 -14.04 13.23
CA PRO A 64 2.85 -14.05 13.57
C PRO A 64 3.70 -14.11 12.29
N ILE A 65 4.79 -13.36 12.29
CA ILE A 65 5.76 -13.36 11.18
C ILE A 65 6.86 -14.34 11.56
N ILE A 66 6.95 -15.46 10.87
CA ILE A 66 7.86 -16.56 11.19
C ILE A 66 8.85 -16.75 10.03
N LEU A 67 10.15 -16.74 10.34
CA LEU A 67 11.18 -17.00 9.33
C LEU A 67 11.09 -18.44 8.82
N PRO A 68 10.92 -18.68 7.50
CA PRO A 68 10.71 -20.02 6.97
C PRO A 68 11.85 -21.01 7.24
N LYS A 69 13.11 -20.53 7.21
CA LYS A 69 14.30 -21.38 7.38
C LYS A 69 14.58 -21.74 8.85
N VAL A 70 14.17 -20.89 9.79
CA VAL A 70 14.58 -20.98 11.21
C VAL A 70 13.39 -21.27 12.14
N GLY A 71 12.15 -21.03 11.70
CA GLY A 71 10.95 -21.17 12.53
C GLY A 71 10.84 -20.13 13.64
N LYS A 72 11.73 -19.13 13.68
CA LYS A 72 11.75 -18.05 14.67
C LYS A 72 10.70 -17.01 14.31
N GLN A 73 9.88 -16.62 15.29
CA GLN A 73 8.99 -15.46 15.17
C GLN A 73 9.82 -14.18 15.27
N ILE A 74 9.68 -13.30 14.27
CA ILE A 74 10.43 -12.04 14.17
C ILE A 74 9.49 -10.82 14.20
N GLY A 75 8.19 -11.02 14.36
CA GLY A 75 7.24 -9.94 14.31
C GLY A 75 5.79 -10.39 14.31
N GLN A 76 4.90 -9.44 14.07
CA GLN A 76 3.47 -9.64 14.01
C GLN A 76 2.81 -8.63 13.05
N LEU A 77 1.81 -9.10 12.31
CA LEU A 77 0.88 -8.25 11.57
C LEU A 77 -0.48 -8.30 12.24
N THR A 78 -1.00 -7.15 12.62
CA THR A 78 -2.34 -7.00 13.19
C THR A 78 -3.23 -6.21 12.23
N LEU A 79 -4.41 -6.75 11.97
CA LEU A 79 -5.49 -6.09 11.22
C LEU A 79 -6.67 -5.92 12.17
N GLN A 80 -7.23 -4.73 12.22
CA GLN A 80 -8.38 -4.47 13.07
C GLN A 80 -9.26 -3.36 12.52
N SER A 81 -10.54 -3.42 12.88
CA SER A 81 -11.47 -2.30 12.73
C SER A 81 -11.84 -1.80 14.12
N SER A 82 -11.72 -0.50 14.37
CA SER A 82 -12.22 0.12 15.60
C SER A 82 -13.74 0.26 15.57
N ALA A 83 -14.34 0.54 16.74
CA ALA A 83 -15.79 0.64 16.90
C ALA A 83 -16.42 1.78 16.07
N ASP A 84 -15.65 2.84 15.77
CA ASP A 84 -16.03 3.94 14.88
C ASP A 84 -15.88 3.60 13.39
N GLY A 85 -15.45 2.38 13.07
CA GLY A 85 -15.27 1.89 11.70
C GLY A 85 -13.94 2.27 11.06
N ALA A 86 -12.98 2.82 11.80
CA ALA A 86 -11.64 3.04 11.27
C ALA A 86 -10.91 1.70 11.12
N ASN A 87 -10.26 1.50 9.98
CA ASN A 87 -9.49 0.29 9.70
C ASN A 87 -8.02 0.56 9.98
N GLN A 88 -7.36 -0.33 10.70
CA GLN A 88 -5.95 -0.19 11.04
C GLN A 88 -5.18 -1.45 10.64
N LEU A 89 -4.02 -1.22 10.04
CA LEU A 89 -2.97 -2.21 9.83
C LEU A 89 -1.77 -1.84 10.71
N VAL A 90 -1.26 -2.79 11.48
CA VAL A 90 -0.04 -2.62 12.28
C VAL A 90 0.91 -3.76 11.95
N LEU A 91 2.12 -3.44 11.54
CA LEU A 91 3.19 -4.37 11.21
C LEU A 91 4.38 -4.06 12.10
N ASP A 92 4.73 -5.01 12.97
CA ASP A 92 5.93 -4.95 13.80
C ASP A 92 6.88 -6.04 13.34
N VAL A 93 8.12 -5.69 12.98
CA VAL A 93 9.11 -6.65 12.48
C VAL A 93 10.51 -6.31 12.95
N ASN A 94 11.24 -7.32 13.40
CA ASN A 94 12.68 -7.27 13.62
C ASN A 94 13.38 -7.49 12.27
N VAL A 95 13.89 -6.40 11.70
CA VAL A 95 14.54 -6.42 10.38
C VAL A 95 15.96 -6.99 10.43
N SER A 96 16.63 -6.95 11.59
CA SER A 96 17.97 -7.54 11.76
C SER A 96 17.93 -9.06 11.55
N GLU A 97 16.87 -9.71 12.00
CA GLU A 97 16.68 -11.15 11.81
C GLU A 97 16.29 -11.53 10.38
N ALA A 98 15.62 -10.61 9.66
CA ALA A 98 15.24 -10.79 8.26
C ALA A 98 16.45 -10.69 7.30
N ALA A 99 17.57 -10.15 7.76
CA ALA A 99 18.81 -9.96 7.00
C ALA A 99 19.42 -11.25 6.42
N ASN A 100 18.99 -12.43 6.88
CA ASN A 100 19.51 -13.72 6.41
C ASN A 100 18.68 -14.34 5.27
N LEU A 101 17.65 -13.64 4.79
CA LEU A 101 16.82 -14.10 3.68
C LEU A 101 17.45 -13.76 2.32
N GLU A 102 17.11 -14.56 1.32
CA GLU A 102 17.56 -14.32 -0.06
C GLU A 102 16.75 -13.18 -0.69
N LEU A 103 17.45 -12.30 -1.38
CA LEU A 103 16.84 -11.23 -2.15
C LEU A 103 16.20 -11.78 -3.43
N ALA A 104 15.03 -11.25 -3.78
CA ALA A 104 14.36 -11.54 -5.03
C ALA A 104 13.75 -10.26 -5.61
N SER A 105 13.68 -10.18 -6.95
CA SER A 105 12.79 -9.23 -7.62
C SER A 105 11.36 -9.74 -7.48
N VAL A 106 10.47 -8.96 -6.87
CA VAL A 106 9.16 -9.47 -6.45
C VAL A 106 8.04 -8.53 -6.87
N GLN A 107 6.97 -9.15 -7.36
CA GLN A 107 5.72 -8.51 -7.72
C GLN A 107 4.68 -8.72 -6.62
N LEU A 108 3.61 -7.94 -6.65
CA LEU A 108 2.41 -8.23 -5.86
C LEU A 108 1.88 -9.64 -6.18
N PRO A 109 1.04 -10.25 -5.32
CA PRO A 109 0.53 -11.61 -5.54
C PRO A 109 -0.23 -11.81 -6.86
N ASN A 110 -0.74 -10.73 -7.47
CA ASN A 110 -1.40 -10.74 -8.78
C ASN A 110 -0.44 -10.60 -9.97
N GLY A 111 0.87 -10.45 -9.74
CA GLY A 111 1.88 -10.20 -10.76
C GLY A 111 2.04 -8.73 -11.17
N SER A 112 1.35 -7.79 -10.51
CA SER A 112 1.59 -6.36 -10.75
C SER A 112 2.88 -5.90 -10.06
N MET A 113 3.55 -4.91 -10.63
CA MET A 113 4.74 -4.30 -10.02
C MET A 113 4.41 -3.73 -8.63
N LEU A 114 5.37 -3.84 -7.71
CA LEU A 114 5.27 -3.26 -6.36
C LEU A 114 5.66 -1.77 -6.45
N PRO A 115 4.75 -0.81 -6.20
CA PRO A 115 5.10 0.61 -6.33
C PRO A 115 6.18 1.03 -5.32
N ILE A 116 6.91 2.11 -5.63
CA ILE A 116 8.04 2.66 -4.83
C ILE A 116 9.29 1.79 -4.91
N ILE A 117 9.13 0.49 -4.71
CA ILE A 117 10.23 -0.47 -4.80
C ILE A 117 10.59 -0.71 -6.27
N GLY A 118 9.62 -0.82 -7.17
CA GLY A 118 9.85 -1.07 -8.59
C GLY A 118 10.55 -2.42 -8.81
N ASP A 119 11.64 -2.41 -9.58
CA ASP A 119 12.47 -3.59 -9.89
C ASP A 119 13.58 -3.84 -8.84
N ASN A 120 13.58 -3.11 -7.72
CA ASN A 120 14.58 -3.27 -6.69
C ASN A 120 14.46 -4.64 -6.01
N SER A 121 15.63 -5.17 -5.61
CA SER A 121 15.68 -6.43 -4.87
C SER A 121 15.07 -6.28 -3.49
N VAL A 122 14.13 -7.16 -3.15
CA VAL A 122 13.45 -7.17 -1.86
C VAL A 122 13.53 -8.52 -1.18
N LEU A 123 13.52 -8.49 0.15
CA LEU A 123 13.30 -9.65 0.99
C LEU A 123 11.79 -9.87 1.09
N VAL A 124 11.35 -11.11 0.86
CA VAL A 124 9.94 -11.50 1.05
C VAL A 124 9.83 -12.38 2.27
N ILE A 125 9.05 -11.91 3.24
CA ILE A 125 8.79 -12.63 4.49
C ILE A 125 7.32 -13.07 4.47
N PRO A 126 7.04 -14.36 4.28
CA PRO A 126 5.67 -14.85 4.31
C PRO A 126 5.14 -14.87 5.75
N ALA A 127 3.89 -14.43 5.93
CA ALA A 127 3.13 -14.54 7.17
C ALA A 127 1.75 -15.15 6.84
N GLY A 128 1.68 -16.48 6.81
CA GLY A 128 0.54 -17.19 6.23
C GLY A 128 0.44 -16.90 4.73
N LYS A 129 -0.67 -16.33 4.26
CA LYS A 129 -0.84 -15.87 2.87
C LYS A 129 -0.44 -14.42 2.66
N VAL A 130 -0.13 -13.68 3.72
CA VAL A 130 0.37 -12.31 3.63
C VAL A 130 1.83 -12.33 3.22
N GLN A 131 2.21 -11.38 2.37
CA GLN A 131 3.61 -11.16 1.98
C GLN A 131 4.07 -9.81 2.55
N ILE A 132 5.18 -9.84 3.28
CA ILE A 132 5.86 -8.63 3.74
C ILE A 132 7.10 -8.44 2.86
N TYR A 133 7.27 -7.22 2.37
CA TYR A 133 8.38 -6.83 1.52
C TYR A 133 9.29 -5.91 2.31
N LEU A 134 10.59 -6.15 2.20
CA LEU A 134 11.59 -5.32 2.84
C LEU A 134 12.73 -5.05 1.86
N SER A 135 12.88 -3.78 1.48
CA SER A 135 14.04 -3.27 0.75
C SER A 135 14.99 -2.65 1.76
N LEU A 136 16.23 -3.13 1.79
CA LEU A 136 17.30 -2.69 2.70
C LEU A 136 18.51 -2.16 1.92
N LEU A 137 18.27 -1.60 0.74
CA LEU A 137 19.32 -1.08 -0.14
C LEU A 137 19.88 0.23 0.42
N ASP A 138 21.15 0.51 0.14
CA ASP A 138 21.79 1.73 0.63
C ASP A 138 21.13 2.97 0.01
N GLY A 139 20.66 3.88 0.87
CA GLY A 139 19.87 5.06 0.49
C GLY A 139 18.45 4.79 -0.04
N ALA A 140 17.98 3.54 -0.05
CA ALA A 140 16.66 3.15 -0.58
C ALA A 140 16.01 2.05 0.28
N GLN A 141 15.55 2.43 1.47
CA GLN A 141 14.85 1.54 2.39
C GLN A 141 13.35 1.64 2.20
N ALA A 142 12.67 0.51 2.11
CA ALA A 142 11.22 0.47 1.99
C ALA A 142 10.65 -0.75 2.71
N ILE A 143 9.45 -0.61 3.28
CA ILE A 143 8.68 -1.72 3.84
C ILE A 143 7.33 -1.78 3.16
N GLY A 144 6.86 -2.98 2.88
CA GLY A 144 5.53 -3.19 2.32
C GLY A 144 4.86 -4.42 2.86
N VAL A 145 3.55 -4.47 2.69
CA VAL A 145 2.70 -5.60 3.04
C VAL A 145 1.63 -5.76 1.98
N ALA A 146 1.42 -6.99 1.50
CA ALA A 146 0.31 -7.36 0.63
C ALA A 146 -0.55 -8.40 1.35
N VAL A 147 -1.80 -8.02 1.65
CA VAL A 147 -2.78 -8.83 2.36
C VAL A 147 -3.83 -9.34 1.36
N PRO A 148 -3.84 -10.65 1.05
CA PRO A 148 -4.88 -11.22 0.21
C PRO A 148 -6.25 -11.21 0.90
N ILE A 149 -7.24 -10.66 0.20
CA ILE A 149 -8.62 -10.52 0.66
C ILE A 149 -9.54 -11.33 -0.27
N LYS A 150 -10.13 -12.40 0.26
CA LYS A 150 -11.03 -13.29 -0.47
C LYS A 150 -12.25 -12.57 -1.04
N THR A 151 -12.81 -11.62 -0.27
CA THR A 151 -13.97 -10.84 -0.73
C THR A 151 -13.67 -9.98 -1.97
N PHE A 152 -12.40 -9.74 -2.30
CA PHE A 152 -11.99 -9.04 -3.51
C PHE A 152 -11.94 -9.94 -4.76
N ASP A 153 -12.08 -11.26 -4.64
CA ASP A 153 -12.17 -12.17 -5.80
C ASP A 153 -13.36 -11.83 -6.72
N ALA A 154 -14.45 -11.32 -6.14
CA ALA A 154 -15.62 -10.81 -6.88
C ALA A 154 -15.32 -9.52 -7.67
N ILE A 155 -14.29 -8.76 -7.26
CA ILE A 155 -13.78 -7.60 -8.00
C ILE A 155 -12.85 -8.09 -9.10
N GLY A 156 -11.88 -8.94 -8.73
CA GLY A 156 -10.88 -9.49 -9.64
C GLY A 156 -11.47 -10.21 -10.85
N SER A 157 -12.45 -11.09 -10.64
CA SER A 157 -13.19 -11.76 -11.71
C SER A 157 -13.84 -10.81 -12.75
N LYS A 158 -14.10 -9.54 -12.39
CA LYS A 158 -14.73 -8.54 -13.28
C LYS A 158 -13.76 -7.53 -13.90
N VAL A 159 -12.63 -7.32 -13.23
CA VAL A 159 -11.63 -6.30 -13.56
C VAL A 159 -10.43 -6.91 -14.28
N GLY A 160 -10.07 -8.14 -13.93
CA GLY A 160 -8.83 -8.80 -14.35
C GLY A 160 -7.64 -8.38 -13.48
N THR A 161 -6.44 -8.63 -14.01
CA THR A 161 -5.18 -8.30 -13.33
C THR A 161 -4.89 -6.81 -13.44
N THR A 162 -4.82 -6.11 -12.31
CA THR A 162 -4.38 -4.71 -12.22
C THR A 162 -4.10 -4.33 -10.77
N ALA A 163 -3.40 -3.22 -10.54
CA ALA A 163 -3.28 -2.57 -9.24
C ALA A 163 -3.85 -1.14 -9.32
N LEU A 164 -4.57 -0.71 -8.29
CA LEU A 164 -4.97 0.67 -8.05
C LEU A 164 -4.34 1.09 -6.72
N MET A 165 -3.12 1.60 -6.78
CA MET A 165 -2.31 1.96 -5.61
C MET A 165 -1.84 3.40 -5.74
N PRO A 166 -2.70 4.38 -5.42
CA PRO A 166 -2.32 5.78 -5.41
C PRO A 166 -1.15 6.03 -4.45
N ILE A 167 -0.25 6.91 -4.87
CA ILE A 167 0.85 7.41 -4.05
C ILE A 167 0.28 8.38 -3.01
N PHE A 168 0.79 8.30 -1.79
CA PHE A 168 0.50 9.23 -0.71
C PHE A 168 1.80 9.76 -0.12
N ASN A 169 1.75 10.96 0.44
CA ASN A 169 2.78 11.48 1.31
C ASN A 169 2.11 11.91 2.61
N ASN A 170 2.44 11.25 3.72
CA ASN A 170 1.85 11.50 5.01
C ASN A 170 2.94 11.50 6.08
N ASN A 171 3.03 12.55 6.91
CA ASN A 171 4.08 12.70 7.92
C ASN A 171 5.51 12.55 7.35
N ASN A 172 5.75 13.07 6.14
CA ASN A 172 7.02 12.91 5.38
C ASN A 172 7.37 11.45 5.01
N ILE A 173 6.41 10.54 5.10
CA ILE A 173 6.52 9.16 4.64
C ILE A 173 5.84 9.09 3.28
N LEU A 174 6.65 8.92 2.24
CA LEU A 174 6.18 8.65 0.89
C LEU A 174 5.79 7.19 0.78
N GLY A 175 4.64 6.89 0.22
CA GLY A 175 4.09 5.55 0.21
C GLY A 175 3.10 5.34 -0.92
N ALA A 176 2.71 4.09 -1.15
CA ALA A 176 1.65 3.74 -2.08
C ALA A 176 0.76 2.69 -1.42
N ALA A 177 -0.54 2.87 -1.51
CA ALA A 177 -1.46 1.88 -0.96
C ALA A 177 -2.75 1.81 -1.75
N GLY A 178 -3.29 0.60 -1.82
CA GLY A 178 -4.58 0.38 -2.44
C GLY A 178 -4.83 -1.08 -2.77
N VAL A 179 -5.64 -1.31 -3.79
CA VAL A 179 -6.17 -2.63 -4.10
C VAL A 179 -5.43 -3.22 -5.28
N TYR A 180 -5.07 -4.49 -5.17
CA TYR A 180 -4.59 -5.28 -6.30
C TYR A 180 -5.62 -6.36 -6.62
N THR A 181 -5.85 -6.61 -7.90
CA THR A 181 -6.81 -7.59 -8.38
C THR A 181 -6.20 -8.52 -9.43
N SER A 182 -6.78 -9.71 -9.59
CA SER A 182 -6.48 -10.74 -10.58
C SER A 182 -7.77 -11.46 -10.97
N ALA A 183 -7.82 -11.99 -12.19
CA ALA A 183 -8.90 -12.91 -12.58
C ALA A 183 -8.86 -14.23 -11.78
N GLU A 184 -7.70 -14.58 -11.22
CA GLU A 184 -7.49 -15.76 -10.40
C GLU A 184 -7.93 -15.50 -8.94
N ALA A 185 -8.73 -16.42 -8.39
CA ALA A 185 -9.15 -16.37 -6.99
C ALA A 185 -7.93 -16.51 -6.05
N GLY A 186 -7.96 -15.81 -4.91
CA GLY A 186 -6.86 -15.82 -3.95
C GLY A 186 -5.73 -14.82 -4.26
N LYS A 187 -5.69 -14.24 -5.46
CA LYS A 187 -4.70 -13.24 -5.90
C LYS A 187 -5.25 -11.82 -5.91
N ASN A 188 -6.21 -11.53 -5.04
CA ASN A 188 -6.84 -10.22 -4.87
C ASN A 188 -6.62 -9.74 -3.44
N GLY A 189 -6.41 -8.44 -3.23
CA GLY A 189 -6.14 -7.94 -1.88
C GLY A 189 -5.84 -6.46 -1.78
N PHE A 190 -5.35 -6.06 -0.62
CA PHE A 190 -4.84 -4.71 -0.37
C PHE A 190 -3.32 -4.78 -0.17
N ALA A 191 -2.61 -3.77 -0.68
CA ALA A 191 -1.20 -3.60 -0.45
C ALA A 191 -0.88 -2.19 0.04
N LEU A 192 0.16 -2.09 0.87
CA LEU A 192 0.75 -0.86 1.36
C LEU A 192 2.25 -0.98 1.23
N VAL A 193 2.91 0.06 0.72
CA VAL A 193 4.36 0.21 0.66
C VAL A 193 4.70 1.60 1.18
N ALA A 194 5.75 1.71 1.98
CA ALA A 194 6.24 2.96 2.54
C ALA A 194 7.76 3.06 2.37
N ASP A 195 8.21 4.21 1.90
CA ASP A 195 9.61 4.63 1.88
C ASP A 195 10.05 4.98 3.30
N LEU A 196 11.10 4.30 3.74
CA LEU A 196 11.68 4.43 5.06
C LEU A 196 13.00 5.20 5.05
N SER A 197 13.50 5.60 3.87
CA SER A 197 14.83 6.16 3.69
C SER A 197 15.02 7.49 4.42
N GLY A 198 13.94 8.26 4.60
CA GLY A 198 13.95 9.49 5.39
C GLY A 198 13.73 9.30 6.89
N VAL A 199 13.36 8.10 7.35
CA VAL A 199 12.96 7.80 8.73
C VAL A 199 13.98 6.92 9.44
N ILE A 200 14.63 6.02 8.70
CA ILE A 200 15.55 5.02 9.21
C ILE A 200 16.97 5.39 8.83
N ASN A 201 17.82 5.63 9.83
CA ASN A 201 19.26 5.81 9.64
C ASN A 201 20.01 4.60 10.18
N VAL A 202 19.76 3.43 9.58
CA VAL A 202 20.35 2.17 10.00
C VAL A 202 21.45 1.82 9.00
N SER A 203 22.69 1.79 9.48
CA SER A 203 23.81 1.19 8.75
C SER A 203 23.64 -0.32 8.79
N ILE A 204 22.98 -0.87 7.78
CA ILE A 204 22.77 -2.31 7.66
C ILE A 204 24.12 -2.94 7.28
N PRO A 205 24.59 -3.99 7.99
CA PRO A 205 25.87 -4.61 7.70
C PRO A 205 26.04 -4.94 6.22
N ASN A 206 27.24 -4.66 5.68
CA ASN A 206 27.70 -4.68 4.28
C ASN A 206 27.37 -5.92 3.40
N ILE A 207 26.61 -6.90 3.90
CA ILE A 207 26.18 -8.08 3.15
C ILE A 207 25.18 -7.67 2.04
N PHE A 208 24.37 -6.62 2.26
CA PHE A 208 23.43 -6.08 1.28
C PHE A 208 23.99 -4.96 0.39
N ALA A 209 25.01 -4.25 0.85
CA ALA A 209 25.59 -3.09 0.15
C ALA A 209 26.35 -3.43 -1.15
N ARG A 210 26.49 -4.72 -1.49
CA ARG A 210 27.16 -5.16 -2.73
C ARG A 210 26.23 -5.26 -3.93
N GLN A 211 24.91 -5.14 -3.76
CA GLN A 211 23.95 -5.09 -4.85
C GLN A 211 23.42 -3.68 -5.00
N ALA A 212 23.99 -2.97 -5.98
CA ALA A 212 23.52 -1.75 -6.66
C ALA A 212 23.04 -0.57 -5.79
N GLN A 213 23.67 0.60 -5.98
CA GLN A 213 22.98 1.87 -5.75
C GLN A 213 21.75 1.91 -6.66
N SER A 214 20.57 1.79 -6.07
CA SER A 214 19.31 1.89 -6.80
C SER A 214 18.43 2.94 -6.13
N SER A 215 17.90 3.87 -6.91
CA SER A 215 16.85 4.77 -6.45
C SER A 215 15.52 4.01 -6.35
N LEU A 216 14.67 4.40 -5.40
CA LEU A 216 13.27 3.98 -5.39
C LEU A 216 12.57 4.51 -6.65
N ASP A 217 11.74 3.68 -7.29
CA ASP A 217 10.92 4.08 -8.44
C ASP A 217 9.52 4.48 -7.96
N TYR A 218 9.27 5.78 -7.98
CA TYR A 218 7.98 6.36 -7.60
C TYR A 218 6.95 6.33 -8.73
N SER A 219 7.19 5.58 -9.81
CA SER A 219 6.16 5.27 -10.79
C SER A 219 5.21 4.19 -10.26
N SER A 220 3.90 4.37 -10.44
CA SER A 220 2.93 3.29 -10.25
C SER A 220 2.16 3.09 -11.56
N PRO A 221 2.06 1.85 -12.07
CA PRO A 221 1.29 1.59 -13.27
C PRO A 221 -0.19 1.85 -12.96
N GLU A 222 -0.75 2.89 -13.57
CA GLU A 222 -2.15 3.25 -13.38
C GLU A 222 -3.07 2.29 -14.14
N PRO A 223 -4.17 1.82 -13.53
CA PRO A 223 -5.16 1.04 -14.23
C PRO A 223 -5.85 1.88 -15.31
N SER A 224 -6.39 1.23 -16.34
CA SER A 224 -7.26 1.95 -17.28
C SER A 224 -8.45 2.57 -16.53
N ARG A 225 -8.93 3.74 -16.98
CA ARG A 225 -10.12 4.41 -16.41
C ARG A 225 -11.33 3.47 -16.27
N ARG A 226 -11.47 2.48 -17.15
CA ARG A 226 -12.55 1.48 -17.09
C ARG A 226 -12.35 0.51 -15.93
N GLN A 227 -11.12 0.03 -15.70
CA GLN A 227 -10.79 -0.83 -14.57
C GLN A 227 -10.91 -0.07 -13.26
N GLU A 228 -10.36 1.13 -13.18
CA GLU A 228 -10.46 2.02 -12.01
C GLU A 228 -11.92 2.27 -11.60
N ARG A 229 -12.77 2.68 -12.55
CA ARG A 229 -14.21 2.87 -12.32
C ARG A 229 -14.90 1.61 -11.81
N LYS A 230 -14.53 0.43 -12.32
CA LYS A 230 -15.08 -0.86 -11.86
C LYS A 230 -14.65 -1.17 -10.44
N ILE A 231 -13.36 -1.00 -10.11
CA ILE A 231 -12.83 -1.18 -8.76
C ILE A 231 -13.57 -0.24 -7.80
N ASN A 232 -13.57 1.06 -8.10
CA ASN A 232 -14.23 2.08 -7.27
C ASN A 232 -15.73 1.81 -7.10
N SER A 233 -16.43 1.39 -8.17
CA SER A 233 -17.84 1.02 -8.07
C SER A 233 -18.08 -0.19 -7.18
N MET A 234 -17.19 -1.18 -7.17
CA MET A 234 -17.32 -2.36 -6.33
C MET A 234 -17.00 -2.03 -4.88
N LEU A 235 -15.90 -1.32 -4.61
CA LEU A 235 -15.56 -0.83 -3.27
C LEU A 235 -16.69 0.04 -2.69
N TYR A 236 -17.30 0.91 -3.51
CA TYR A 236 -18.45 1.71 -3.10
C TYR A 236 -19.67 0.86 -2.71
N ARG A 237 -19.93 -0.24 -3.42
CA ARG A 237 -21.01 -1.19 -3.07
C ARG A 237 -20.71 -1.88 -1.74
N MET A 238 -19.46 -2.26 -1.50
CA MET A 238 -19.02 -2.87 -0.23
C MET A 238 -19.14 -1.87 0.93
N HIS A 239 -18.71 -0.62 0.70
CA HIS A 239 -18.89 0.49 1.63
C HIS A 239 -20.36 0.67 2.01
N LYS A 240 -21.29 0.71 1.04
CA LYS A 240 -22.73 0.83 1.32
C LYS A 240 -23.27 -0.31 2.17
N LYS A 241 -22.75 -1.51 1.99
CA LYS A 241 -23.17 -2.71 2.71
C LYS A 241 -22.47 -2.90 4.06
N LYS A 242 -21.50 -2.04 4.40
CA LYS A 242 -20.62 -2.22 5.56
C LYS A 242 -19.99 -3.62 5.59
N GLN A 243 -19.52 -4.08 4.43
CA GLN A 243 -19.09 -5.46 4.28
C GLN A 243 -17.83 -5.74 5.12
N MET A 244 -17.85 -6.84 5.87
CA MET A 244 -16.66 -7.40 6.52
C MET A 244 -15.80 -8.12 5.49
N LEU A 245 -14.50 -7.82 5.49
CA LEU A 245 -13.52 -8.46 4.62
C LEU A 245 -13.10 -9.81 5.22
N GLU A 246 -12.95 -10.80 4.34
CA GLU A 246 -12.40 -12.11 4.66
C GLU A 246 -10.99 -12.22 4.10
N LEU A 247 -10.05 -12.70 4.92
CA LEU A 247 -8.72 -13.08 4.45
C LEU A 247 -8.81 -14.36 3.63
N ASN A 248 -7.86 -14.54 2.71
CA ASN A 248 -7.68 -15.84 2.05
C ASN A 248 -7.03 -16.86 2.96
#